data_AF-A0A813C922-F1
#
_entry.id   AF-A0A813C922-F1
#
_cell.length_a   1.000
_cell.length_b   1.000
_cell.length_c   1.000
_cell.angle_alpha   90.00
_cell.angle_beta   90.00
_cell.angle_gamma   90.00
#
_symmetry.space_group_name_H-M   'P 1'
#
loop_
_entity.id
_entity.type
_entity.pdbx_description
1 polymer ?
#
loop_
_entity_poly.entity_id
_entity_poly.type
_entity_poly.pdbx_seq_one_letter_code
_entity_poly.pdbx_strand_id
1 'polypeptide(L)'
;MSSPALRSIASKGVSIDQAANPQIALPLLVLAPLNLINVVATLFDIFYLDDEMEHWERKSMGATSILVRCLILCMLYRKTRDERCFIYLVIQKMSMVYLASMTPRLMVWEMSAKTMVAGASHGLMPFQLLTYSFCFFFAVLGIRGTASLPGCGLCLLRMMMARSFRACCHVPHGVSCGSAESESDSESWSSSRSSTSS
;
A
#
# COMPACT_ATOMS: atom_id res chain seq x y z
N MET A 1 -9.11 19.21 -12.84
CA MET A 1 -8.70 19.99 -11.65
C MET A 1 -7.95 19.07 -10.70
N SER A 2 -6.71 19.39 -10.36
CA SER A 2 -5.91 18.65 -9.39
C SER A 2 -6.37 18.98 -7.96
N SER A 3 -6.59 17.95 -7.15
CA SER A 3 -6.96 18.08 -5.74
C SER A 3 -5.88 18.83 -4.95
N PRO A 4 -6.24 19.65 -3.95
CA PRO A 4 -5.28 20.39 -3.13
C PRO A 4 -4.26 19.48 -2.42
N ALA A 5 -4.64 18.23 -2.14
CA ALA A 5 -3.72 17.22 -1.60
C ALA A 5 -2.61 16.85 -2.60
N LEU A 6 -2.94 16.73 -3.89
CA LEU A 6 -1.97 16.45 -4.95
C LEU A 6 -1.04 17.64 -5.19
N ARG A 7 -1.55 18.89 -5.10
CA ARG A 7 -0.69 20.09 -5.19
C ARG A 7 0.37 20.13 -4.09
N SER A 8 0.00 19.83 -2.85
CA SER A 8 0.92 19.75 -1.71
C SER A 8 1.99 18.66 -1.86
N ILE A 9 1.73 17.63 -2.67
CA ILE A 9 2.65 16.51 -2.90
C ILE A 9 3.51 16.77 -4.14
N ALA A 10 2.94 17.40 -5.17
CA ALA A 10 3.65 17.89 -6.33
C ALA A 10 4.72 18.92 -5.95
N SER A 11 4.40 19.84 -5.02
CA SER A 11 5.39 20.80 -4.51
C SER A 11 6.54 20.16 -3.76
N LYS A 12 6.39 18.90 -3.30
CA LYS A 12 7.47 18.09 -2.69
C LYS A 12 8.26 17.26 -3.72
N GLY A 13 8.08 17.53 -5.01
CA GLY A 13 8.84 16.93 -6.11
C GLY A 13 8.38 15.53 -6.52
N VAL A 14 7.16 15.12 -6.18
CA VAL A 14 6.61 13.82 -6.58
C VAL A 14 5.85 13.97 -7.90
N SER A 15 6.36 13.38 -8.99
CA SER A 15 5.70 13.38 -10.31
C SER A 15 4.37 12.61 -10.26
N ILE A 16 3.28 13.30 -10.64
CA ILE A 16 1.89 12.79 -10.56
C ILE A 16 1.37 12.32 -11.92
N ASP A 17 2.06 12.64 -13.03
CA ASP A 17 1.63 12.32 -14.40
C ASP A 17 1.42 10.82 -14.64
N GLN A 18 2.00 9.99 -13.78
CA GLN A 18 1.91 8.56 -13.84
C GLN A 18 0.75 7.95 -13.04
N ALA A 19 0.06 8.70 -12.17
CA ALA A 19 -0.99 8.18 -11.29
C ALA A 19 -2.30 7.82 -12.02
N ALA A 20 -2.55 8.36 -13.21
CA ALA A 20 -3.81 8.18 -13.95
C ALA A 20 -3.87 6.94 -14.86
N ASN A 21 -2.94 5.99 -14.71
CA ASN A 21 -2.80 4.88 -15.66
C ASN A 21 -3.83 3.76 -15.38
N PRO A 22 -4.54 3.22 -16.39
CA PRO A 22 -5.56 2.19 -16.25
C PRO A 22 -5.04 0.84 -15.73
N GLN A 23 -3.72 0.66 -15.66
CA GLN A 23 -3.06 -0.53 -15.11
C GLN A 23 -3.43 -0.81 -13.64
N ILE A 24 -3.96 0.18 -12.90
CA ILE A 24 -4.39 0.02 -11.51
C ILE A 24 -5.74 -0.72 -11.42
N ALA A 25 -6.55 -0.72 -12.48
CA ALA A 25 -7.84 -1.43 -12.50
C ALA A 25 -7.68 -2.94 -12.67
N LEU A 26 -6.57 -3.40 -13.28
CA LEU A 26 -6.36 -4.81 -13.59
C LEU A 26 -6.18 -5.68 -12.33
N PRO A 27 -5.38 -5.28 -11.32
CA PRO A 27 -5.37 -5.97 -10.03
C PRO A 27 -6.75 -6.03 -9.41
N LEU A 28 -7.54 -4.94 -9.44
CA LEU A 28 -8.87 -4.93 -8.86
C LEU A 28 -9.81 -5.94 -9.54
N LEU A 29 -9.77 -5.99 -10.87
CA LEU A 29 -10.59 -6.87 -11.67
C LEU A 29 -10.29 -8.35 -11.37
N VAL A 30 -9.02 -8.69 -11.12
CA VAL A 30 -8.60 -10.06 -10.78
C VAL A 30 -8.81 -10.37 -9.30
N LEU A 31 -8.56 -9.39 -8.42
CA LEU A 31 -8.60 -9.59 -6.96
C LEU A 31 -10.02 -9.69 -6.43
N ALA A 32 -10.99 -8.99 -7.05
CA ALA A 32 -12.38 -9.02 -6.65
C ALA A 32 -13.01 -10.44 -6.73
N PRO A 33 -12.98 -11.15 -7.88
CA PRO A 33 -13.53 -12.51 -7.96
C PRO A 33 -12.74 -13.50 -7.10
N LEU A 34 -11.41 -13.36 -7.02
CA LEU A 34 -10.58 -14.21 -6.17
C LEU A 34 -10.93 -14.05 -4.68
N ASN A 35 -11.19 -12.82 -4.24
CA ASN A 35 -11.66 -12.55 -2.88
C ASN A 35 -13.05 -13.14 -2.65
N LEU A 36 -13.96 -13.05 -3.63
CA LEU A 36 -15.29 -13.65 -3.52
C LEU A 36 -15.21 -15.17 -3.37
N ILE A 37 -14.40 -15.84 -4.19
CA ILE A 37 -14.17 -17.29 -4.11
C ILE A 37 -13.62 -17.65 -2.72
N ASN A 38 -12.63 -16.90 -2.22
CA ASN A 38 -12.08 -17.15 -0.89
C ASN A 38 -13.13 -16.95 0.23
N VAL A 39 -13.96 -15.91 0.16
CA VAL A 39 -15.03 -15.67 1.14
C VAL A 39 -16.02 -16.82 1.12
N VAL A 40 -16.47 -17.23 -0.07
CA VAL A 40 -17.42 -18.35 -0.24
C VAL A 40 -16.81 -19.64 0.30
N ALA A 41 -15.55 -19.94 -0.05
CA ALA A 41 -14.85 -21.13 0.44
C ALA A 41 -14.73 -21.15 1.96
N THR A 42 -14.37 -20.03 2.59
CA THR A 42 -14.30 -19.94 4.06
C THR A 42 -15.69 -20.05 4.71
N LEU A 43 -16.75 -19.50 4.10
CA LEU A 43 -18.11 -19.68 4.61
C LEU A 43 -18.53 -21.14 4.54
N PHE A 44 -18.24 -21.83 3.43
CA PHE A 44 -18.45 -23.28 3.33
C PHE A 44 -17.68 -24.03 4.42
N ASP A 45 -16.42 -23.68 4.66
CA ASP A 45 -15.59 -24.30 5.70
C ASP A 45 -16.13 -24.06 7.11
N ILE A 46 -16.71 -22.88 7.37
CA ILE A 46 -17.34 -22.54 8.65
C ILE A 46 -18.65 -23.32 8.84
N PHE A 47 -19.51 -23.38 7.82
CA PHE A 47 -20.85 -23.96 7.94
C PHE A 47 -20.92 -25.48 7.74
N TYR A 48 -19.98 -26.09 7.00
CA TYR A 48 -20.06 -27.49 6.61
C TYR A 48 -19.00 -28.40 7.25
N LEU A 49 -17.86 -27.86 7.74
CA LEU A 49 -16.89 -28.64 8.53
C LEU A 49 -17.13 -28.38 10.02
N ASP A 50 -18.03 -29.14 10.63
CA ASP A 50 -18.57 -28.78 11.97
C ASP A 50 -17.80 -29.36 13.17
N ASP A 51 -16.79 -30.23 13.02
CA ASP A 51 -16.56 -31.21 14.10
C ASP A 51 -15.28 -31.17 14.96
N GLU A 52 -14.31 -30.25 14.84
CA GLU A 52 -13.14 -30.31 15.73
C GLU A 52 -12.65 -28.97 16.30
N MET A 53 -12.58 -28.90 17.64
CA MET A 53 -12.05 -27.77 18.43
C MET A 53 -10.62 -27.37 18.03
N GLU A 54 -9.85 -28.31 17.49
CA GLU A 54 -8.47 -28.09 17.01
C GLU A 54 -8.40 -27.12 15.81
N HIS A 55 -9.51 -26.94 15.09
CA HIS A 55 -9.57 -26.08 13.90
C HIS A 55 -10.03 -24.64 14.20
N TRP A 56 -10.31 -24.29 15.46
CA TRP A 56 -10.84 -22.98 15.81
C TRP A 56 -9.89 -21.83 15.43
N GLU A 57 -8.58 -22.01 15.60
CA GLU A 57 -7.57 -20.99 15.26
C GLU A 57 -7.54 -20.72 13.76
N ARG A 58 -7.64 -21.77 12.95
CA ARG A 58 -7.67 -21.64 11.50
C ARG A 58 -8.95 -20.93 11.04
N LYS A 59 -10.09 -21.29 11.62
CA LYS A 59 -11.39 -20.63 11.34
C LYS A 59 -11.37 -19.16 11.75
N SER A 60 -10.85 -18.83 12.93
CA SER A 60 -10.80 -17.45 13.42
C SER A 60 -9.86 -16.57 12.58
N MET A 61 -8.74 -17.11 12.12
CA MET A 61 -7.85 -16.41 11.18
C MET A 61 -8.51 -16.17 9.81
N GLY A 62 -9.23 -17.16 9.29
CA GLY A 62 -10.02 -17.03 8.06
C GLY A 62 -11.06 -15.92 8.17
N ALA A 63 -11.85 -15.93 9.25
CA ALA A 63 -12.86 -14.91 9.53
C ALA A 63 -12.23 -13.51 9.68
N THR A 64 -11.09 -13.40 10.39
CA THR A 64 -10.35 -12.14 10.54
C THR A 64 -9.88 -11.61 9.18
N SER A 65 -9.36 -12.49 8.31
CA SER A 65 -8.93 -12.09 6.96
C SER A 65 -10.09 -11.52 6.14
N ILE A 66 -11.27 -12.13 6.22
CA ILE A 66 -12.49 -11.66 5.54
C ILE A 66 -12.90 -10.30 6.09
N LEU A 67 -12.96 -10.14 7.42
CA LEU A 67 -13.31 -8.87 8.05
C LEU A 67 -12.37 -7.75 7.61
N VAL A 68 -11.06 -7.99 7.59
CA VAL A 68 -10.08 -7.00 7.12
C VAL A 68 -10.33 -6.63 5.65
N ARG A 69 -10.61 -7.61 4.77
CA ARG A 69 -10.93 -7.33 3.36
C ARG A 69 -12.22 -6.51 3.21
N CYS A 70 -13.27 -6.86 3.94
CA CYS A 70 -14.52 -6.10 3.95
C CYS A 70 -14.31 -4.67 4.45
N LEU A 71 -13.51 -4.48 5.52
CA LEU A 71 -13.18 -3.15 6.03
C LEU A 71 -12.40 -2.32 5.01
N ILE A 72 -11.44 -2.91 4.30
CA ILE A 72 -10.70 -2.25 3.22
C ILE A 72 -11.64 -1.84 2.09
N LEU A 73 -12.57 -2.71 1.67
CA LEU A 73 -13.57 -2.39 0.66
C LEU A 73 -14.49 -1.25 1.12
N CYS A 74 -15.01 -1.31 2.35
CA CYS A 74 -15.84 -0.24 2.93
C CYS A 74 -15.11 1.11 3.00
N MET A 75 -13.84 1.10 3.42
CA MET A 75 -12.97 2.29 3.41
C MET A 75 -12.86 2.86 1.99
N LEU A 76 -12.69 1.99 1.00
CA LEU A 76 -12.52 2.38 -0.38
C LEU A 76 -13.79 3.00 -0.97
N TYR A 77 -14.98 2.56 -0.57
CA TYR A 77 -16.24 3.20 -0.96
C TYR A 77 -16.45 4.58 -0.32
N ARG A 78 -15.97 4.80 0.91
CA ARG A 78 -16.18 6.08 1.62
C ARG A 78 -15.19 7.18 1.26
N LYS A 79 -13.99 6.82 0.82
CA LYS A 79 -12.87 7.76 0.63
C LYS A 79 -12.96 8.56 -0.67
N THR A 80 -12.21 9.66 -0.75
CA THR A 80 -12.11 10.50 -1.96
C THR A 80 -11.34 9.80 -3.08
N ARG A 81 -11.51 10.22 -4.35
CA ARG A 81 -10.89 9.55 -5.52
C ARG A 81 -9.37 9.38 -5.39
N ASP A 82 -8.66 10.39 -4.87
CA ASP A 82 -7.20 10.34 -4.72
C ASP A 82 -6.77 9.35 -3.63
N GLU A 83 -7.49 9.34 -2.50
CA GLU A 83 -7.24 8.38 -1.42
C GLU A 83 -7.53 6.95 -1.88
N ARG A 84 -8.57 6.73 -2.70
CA ARG A 84 -8.84 5.41 -3.30
C ARG A 84 -7.68 4.95 -4.16
N CYS A 85 -7.14 5.81 -5.03
CA CYS A 85 -5.97 5.48 -5.85
C CYS A 85 -4.76 5.08 -4.99
N PHE A 86 -4.51 5.81 -3.89
CA PHE A 86 -3.44 5.45 -2.96
C PHE A 86 -3.68 4.09 -2.30
N ILE A 87 -4.89 3.83 -1.80
CA ILE A 87 -5.24 2.54 -1.19
C ILE A 87 -5.07 1.40 -2.20
N TYR A 88 -5.50 1.57 -3.45
CA TYR A 88 -5.29 0.58 -4.50
C TYR A 88 -3.81 0.32 -4.75
N LEU A 89 -2.99 1.36 -4.77
CA LEU A 89 -1.55 1.24 -4.97
C LEU A 89 -0.90 0.47 -3.81
N VAL A 90 -1.32 0.74 -2.56
CA VAL A 90 -0.88 -0.01 -1.38
C VAL A 90 -1.30 -1.47 -1.48
N ILE A 91 -2.57 -1.76 -1.80
CA ILE A 91 -3.07 -3.14 -1.97
C ILE A 91 -2.26 -3.86 -3.04
N GLN A 92 -1.99 -3.23 -4.18
CA GLN A 92 -1.22 -3.82 -5.27
C GLN A 92 0.21 -4.17 -4.82
N LYS A 93 0.89 -3.26 -4.13
CA LYS A 93 2.25 -3.51 -3.64
C LYS A 93 2.28 -4.59 -2.56
N MET A 94 1.35 -4.55 -1.61
CA MET A 94 1.25 -5.56 -0.57
C MET A 94 0.90 -6.93 -1.15
N SER A 95 0.08 -6.98 -2.20
CA SER A 95 -0.24 -8.23 -2.92
C SER A 95 0.98 -8.80 -3.63
N MET A 96 1.80 -7.95 -4.26
CA MET A 96 3.06 -8.37 -4.88
C MET A 96 4.04 -8.90 -3.84
N VAL A 97 4.20 -8.22 -2.70
CA VAL A 97 5.04 -8.68 -1.58
C VAL A 97 4.50 -10.00 -1.03
N TYR A 98 3.19 -10.11 -0.84
CA TYR A 98 2.55 -11.34 -0.39
C TYR A 98 2.83 -12.50 -1.34
N LEU A 99 2.59 -12.34 -2.64
CA LEU A 99 2.89 -13.38 -3.65
C LEU A 99 4.38 -13.74 -3.65
N ALA A 100 5.26 -12.74 -3.68
CA ALA A 100 6.70 -12.95 -3.66
C ALA A 100 7.18 -13.70 -2.40
N SER A 101 6.56 -13.44 -1.25
CA SER A 101 6.86 -14.12 0.00
C SER A 101 6.21 -15.51 0.12
N MET A 102 5.04 -15.72 -0.51
CA MET A 102 4.32 -16.99 -0.47
C MET A 102 4.92 -18.02 -1.41
N THR A 103 5.40 -17.63 -2.60
CA THR A 103 6.03 -18.56 -3.55
C THR A 103 7.16 -19.41 -2.95
N PRO A 104 8.20 -18.84 -2.29
CA PRO A 104 9.26 -19.65 -1.70
C PRO A 104 8.74 -20.51 -0.55
N ARG A 105 7.73 -20.05 0.19
CA ARG A 105 7.10 -20.82 1.28
C ARG A 105 6.34 -22.03 0.75
N LEU A 106 5.59 -21.86 -0.34
CA LEU A 106 4.91 -22.97 -1.02
C LEU A 106 5.93 -23.97 -1.56
N MET A 107 7.04 -23.51 -2.13
CA MET A 107 8.14 -24.39 -2.54
C MET A 107 8.73 -25.18 -1.37
N VAL A 108 9.04 -24.51 -0.25
CA VAL A 108 9.57 -25.19 0.94
C VAL A 108 8.54 -26.18 1.48
N TRP A 109 7.26 -25.81 1.53
CA TRP A 109 6.20 -26.69 2.00
C TRP A 109 6.05 -27.94 1.11
N GLU A 110 6.05 -27.79 -0.21
CA GLU A 110 6.03 -28.90 -1.17
C GLU A 110 7.26 -29.82 -1.04
N MET A 111 8.45 -29.24 -0.78
CA MET A 111 9.65 -30.04 -0.52
C MET A 111 9.61 -30.75 0.84
N SER A 112 9.10 -30.08 1.87
CA SER A 112 8.98 -30.60 3.24
C SER A 112 7.88 -31.65 3.39
N ALA A 113 6.80 -31.55 2.60
CA ALA A 113 5.74 -32.55 2.56
C ALA A 113 6.28 -33.93 2.16
N LYS A 114 7.32 -33.95 1.31
CA LYS A 114 8.03 -35.18 0.94
C LYS A 114 8.94 -35.71 2.04
N THR A 115 9.30 -34.90 3.03
CA THR A 115 10.30 -35.22 4.07
C THR A 115 9.72 -35.49 5.47
N MET A 116 8.40 -35.63 5.64
CA MET A 116 7.75 -36.00 6.93
C MET A 116 8.13 -35.14 8.15
N VAL A 117 8.60 -33.90 7.96
CA VAL A 117 8.84 -32.98 9.09
C VAL A 117 7.53 -32.26 9.42
N ALA A 118 6.71 -32.87 10.27
CA ALA A 118 5.39 -32.38 10.66
C ALA A 118 5.39 -31.03 11.42
N GLY A 119 6.55 -30.53 11.88
CA GLY A 119 6.63 -29.33 12.72
C GLY A 119 6.74 -27.98 11.99
N ALA A 120 6.98 -27.96 10.67
CA ALA A 120 7.28 -26.71 9.95
C ALA A 120 6.05 -25.84 9.63
N SER A 121 4.83 -26.35 9.84
CA SER A 121 3.59 -25.69 9.40
C SER A 121 3.14 -24.53 10.29
N HIS A 122 3.42 -24.56 11.59
CA HIS A 122 2.89 -23.56 12.54
C HIS A 122 3.51 -22.15 12.38
N GLY A 123 4.73 -22.03 11.87
CA GLY A 123 5.40 -20.74 11.66
C GLY A 123 4.86 -19.90 10.51
N LEU A 124 4.02 -20.48 9.63
CA LEU A 124 3.56 -19.83 8.40
C LEU A 124 2.38 -18.88 8.62
N MET A 125 1.52 -19.17 9.59
CA MET A 125 0.30 -18.42 9.91
C MET A 125 0.50 -16.93 10.31
N PRO A 126 1.41 -16.56 11.23
CA PRO A 126 1.48 -15.19 11.73
C PRO A 126 1.89 -14.17 10.66
N PHE A 127 2.64 -14.60 9.65
CA PHE A 127 3.13 -13.71 8.60
C PHE A 127 2.01 -13.15 7.72
N GLN A 128 0.98 -13.97 7.44
CA GLN A 128 -0.17 -13.54 6.65
C GLN A 128 -0.96 -12.48 7.42
N LEU A 129 -1.16 -12.69 8.72
CA LEU A 129 -1.83 -11.74 9.60
C LEU A 129 -1.07 -10.40 9.65
N LEU A 130 0.26 -10.44 9.82
CA LEU A 130 1.11 -9.24 9.81
C LEU A 130 0.97 -8.46 8.50
N THR A 131 1.02 -9.14 7.35
CA THR A 131 0.90 -8.49 6.04
C THR A 131 -0.43 -7.76 5.88
N TYR A 132 -1.53 -8.40 6.31
CA TYR A 132 -2.86 -7.78 6.30
C TYR A 132 -2.97 -6.61 7.29
N SER A 133 -2.44 -6.75 8.50
CA SER A 133 -2.41 -5.68 9.50
C SER A 133 -1.64 -4.46 9.01
N PHE A 134 -0.48 -4.66 8.38
CA PHE A 134 0.28 -3.56 7.77
C PHE A 134 -0.51 -2.88 6.65
N CYS A 135 -1.15 -3.66 5.77
CA CYS A 135 -1.98 -3.12 4.69
C CYS A 135 -3.14 -2.28 5.25
N PHE A 136 -3.83 -2.81 6.26
CA PHE A 136 -4.92 -2.12 6.94
C PHE A 136 -4.44 -0.83 7.63
N PHE A 137 -3.29 -0.88 8.31
CA PHE A 137 -2.68 0.27 8.96
C PHE A 137 -2.40 1.41 7.96
N PHE A 138 -1.78 1.12 6.82
CA PHE A 138 -1.54 2.11 5.76
C PHE A 138 -2.84 2.61 5.11
N ALA A 139 -3.84 1.74 4.95
CA ALA A 139 -5.14 2.14 4.42
C ALA A 139 -5.87 3.12 5.36
N VAL A 140 -5.79 2.91 6.67
CA VAL A 140 -6.39 3.80 7.69
C VAL A 140 -5.65 5.15 7.75
N LEU A 141 -4.32 5.14 7.74
CA LEU A 141 -3.50 6.37 7.71
C LEU A 141 -3.82 7.23 6.48
N GLY A 142 -4.01 6.58 5.33
CA GLY A 142 -4.15 7.24 4.04
C GLY A 142 -2.91 8.08 3.67
N ILE A 143 -3.04 8.92 2.65
CA ILE A 143 -1.92 9.73 2.14
C ILE A 143 -1.42 10.72 3.20
N ARG A 144 -2.35 11.41 3.88
CA ARG A 144 -2.01 12.45 4.87
C ARG A 144 -1.36 11.85 6.11
N GLY A 145 -1.94 10.78 6.66
CA GLY A 145 -1.38 10.10 7.82
C GLY A 145 -0.01 9.51 7.52
N THR A 146 0.17 8.93 6.32
CA THR A 146 1.47 8.38 5.91
C THR A 146 2.54 9.48 5.82
N ALA A 147 2.18 10.66 5.33
CA ALA A 147 3.10 11.79 5.23
C ALA A 147 3.45 12.42 6.60
N SER A 148 2.57 12.30 7.60
CA SER A 148 2.79 12.83 8.95
C SER A 148 3.57 11.89 9.87
N LEU A 149 3.93 10.69 9.43
CA LEU A 149 4.73 9.76 10.24
C LEU A 149 6.14 10.34 10.52
N PRO A 150 6.56 10.43 11.79
CA PRO A 150 7.89 10.92 12.13
C PRO A 150 8.98 9.99 11.60
N GLY A 151 10.12 10.56 11.20
CA GLY A 151 11.31 9.85 10.72
C GLY A 151 11.26 9.42 9.25
N CYS A 152 10.25 8.62 8.85
CA CYS A 152 10.27 7.91 7.57
C CYS A 152 9.01 8.07 6.71
N GLY A 153 8.04 8.90 7.09
CA GLY A 153 6.76 9.02 6.36
C GLY A 153 6.92 9.38 4.87
N LEU A 154 7.77 10.36 4.56
CA LEU A 154 8.06 10.76 3.17
C LEU A 154 8.85 9.68 2.40
N CYS A 155 9.76 8.97 3.05
CA CYS A 155 10.50 7.87 2.43
C CYS A 155 9.57 6.70 2.08
N LEU A 156 8.66 6.34 2.99
CA LEU A 156 7.62 5.35 2.74
C LEU A 156 6.68 5.79 1.62
N LEU A 157 6.24 7.04 1.61
CA LEU A 157 5.40 7.57 0.54
C LEU A 157 6.11 7.50 -0.82
N ARG A 158 7.41 7.84 -0.86
CA ARG A 158 8.24 7.73 -2.06
C ARG A 158 8.41 6.27 -2.49
N MET A 159 8.70 5.33 -1.58
CA MET A 159 8.79 3.91 -1.90
C MET A 159 7.46 3.35 -2.41
N MET A 160 6.33 3.77 -1.83
CA MET A 160 5.01 3.37 -2.29
C MET A 160 4.74 3.95 -3.68
N MET A 161 4.94 5.25 -3.90
CA MET A 161 4.70 5.88 -5.20
C MET A 161 5.71 5.48 -6.29
N ALA A 162 6.92 5.05 -5.92
CA ALA A 162 7.93 4.63 -6.87
C ALA A 162 7.45 3.39 -7.66
N ARG A 163 7.25 3.57 -8.96
CA ARG A 163 6.68 2.55 -9.85
C ARG A 163 7.65 1.41 -10.19
N SER A 164 8.92 1.55 -9.83
CA SER A 164 9.98 0.62 -10.19
C SER A 164 11.16 0.76 -9.24
N PHE A 165 11.72 -0.36 -8.80
CA PHE A 165 12.94 -0.46 -7.97
C PHE A 165 14.13 0.33 -8.54
N ARG A 166 14.12 0.63 -9.85
CA ARG A 166 15.15 1.42 -10.53
C ARG A 166 15.34 2.83 -9.96
N ALA A 167 14.29 3.43 -9.37
CA ALA A 167 14.40 4.76 -8.77
C ALA A 167 15.14 4.74 -7.42
N CYS A 168 15.25 3.58 -6.76
CA CYS A 168 15.97 3.46 -5.48
C CYS A 168 17.49 3.42 -5.64
N CYS A 169 18.01 3.16 -6.85
CA CYS A 169 19.45 3.13 -7.10
C CYS A 169 20.03 4.51 -7.43
N HIS A 170 19.17 5.50 -7.67
CA HIS A 170 19.57 6.90 -7.81
C HIS A 170 19.20 7.65 -6.53
N VAL A 171 19.72 7.19 -5.39
CA VAL A 171 19.78 8.04 -4.20
C VAL A 171 20.91 9.03 -4.46
N PRO A 172 20.64 10.32 -4.76
CA PRO A 172 21.69 11.31 -4.73
C PRO A 172 22.29 11.28 -3.33
N HIS A 173 23.59 10.98 -3.25
CA HIS A 173 24.39 10.85 -2.04
C HIS A 173 24.52 12.15 -1.21
N GLY A 174 23.60 13.11 -1.36
CA GLY A 174 23.70 14.46 -0.80
C GLY A 174 22.40 15.07 -0.28
N VAL A 175 21.27 14.33 -0.19
CA VAL A 175 20.07 14.88 0.47
C VAL A 175 20.22 14.68 1.98
N SER A 176 21.02 15.56 2.57
CA SER A 176 20.89 15.92 3.98
C SER A 176 19.42 16.30 4.22
N CYS A 177 18.75 15.64 5.16
CA CYS A 177 17.47 16.10 5.71
C CYS A 177 17.69 17.38 6.54
N GLY A 178 18.27 18.39 5.91
CA GLY A 178 18.40 19.74 6.44
C GLY A 178 17.04 20.41 6.41
N SER A 179 16.74 21.06 7.52
CA SER A 179 15.58 21.89 7.82
C SER A 179 14.96 22.58 6.61
N ALA A 180 13.63 22.70 6.65
CA ALA A 180 12.87 23.66 5.88
C ALA A 180 13.55 25.04 5.93
N GLU A 181 14.30 25.36 4.90
CA GLU A 181 14.85 26.69 4.67
C GLU A 181 13.67 27.55 4.23
N SER A 182 13.35 28.52 5.06
CA SER A 182 12.35 29.55 4.85
C SER A 182 12.65 30.25 3.52
N GLU A 183 11.80 30.01 2.52
CA GLU A 183 11.78 30.77 1.27
C GLU A 183 11.33 32.20 1.63
N SER A 184 12.30 33.05 1.95
CA SER A 184 12.11 34.49 2.06
C SER A 184 11.88 35.04 0.66
N ASP A 185 10.63 35.42 0.38
CA ASP A 185 10.24 36.23 -0.76
C ASP A 185 10.96 37.59 -0.69
N SER A 186 12.08 37.71 -1.39
CA SER A 186 12.70 38.98 -1.75
C SER A 186 12.51 39.24 -3.24
N GLU A 187 11.26 39.52 -3.63
CA GLU A 187 10.96 40.16 -4.92
C GLU A 187 11.41 41.63 -4.87
N SER A 188 12.70 41.83 -5.17
CA SER A 188 13.27 43.11 -5.56
C SER A 188 12.71 43.53 -6.92
N TRP A 189 11.60 44.25 -6.93
CA TRP A 189 11.20 45.07 -8.07
C TRP A 189 11.95 46.40 -8.03
N SER A 190 13.07 46.47 -8.73
CA SER A 190 13.73 47.73 -9.03
C SER A 190 13.89 47.93 -10.54
N SER A 191 13.20 48.99 -11.01
CA SER A 191 13.49 49.83 -12.16
C SER A 191 13.41 49.20 -13.57
N SER A 192 12.63 49.77 -14.48
CA SER A 192 13.09 50.97 -15.18
C SER A 192 11.94 51.77 -15.81
N ARG A 193 11.94 53.07 -15.49
CA ARG A 193 11.29 54.14 -16.26
C ARG A 193 11.83 54.17 -17.70
N SER A 194 10.95 54.26 -18.68
CA SER A 194 11.24 54.98 -19.92
C SER A 194 10.10 55.96 -20.21
N SER A 195 10.38 57.21 -19.89
CA SER A 195 9.68 58.38 -20.40
C SER A 195 9.89 58.50 -21.91
N THR A 196 8.82 58.63 -22.69
CA THR A 196 8.92 59.22 -24.03
C THR A 196 7.69 60.07 -24.26
N SER A 197 7.94 61.37 -24.21
CA SER A 197 7.09 62.49 -24.60
C SER A 197 6.78 62.46 -26.10
N SER A 198 5.53 62.74 -26.47
CA SER A 198 5.12 63.60 -27.59
C SER A 198 3.64 63.92 -27.43
#